data_AF-A0A5C7VX72-F1
#
_entry.id   AF-A0A5C7VX72-F1
#
_cell.length_a   1.000
_cell.length_b   1.000
_cell.length_c   1.000
_cell.angle_alpha   90.00
_cell.angle_beta   90.00
_cell.angle_gamma   90.00
#
_symmetry.space_group_name_H-M   'P 1'
#
loop_
_entity.id
_entity.type
_entity.pdbx_description
1 polymer ?
#
loop_
_entity_poly.entity_id
_entity_poly.type
_entity_poly.pdbx_seq_one_letter_code
_entity_poly.pdbx_strand_id
1 'polypeptide(L)'
;MRAARATSSGFLVNAKEFLAAGELILNRADGVSLPAYFLLGRSVELSLKAFLLGRGMNVTELKSKKYGHNLSSLLDVALEKGLELELKLEADEIGVIKLLSYDYMEKRFEYRDSGGTYYLPLIDVTERVTRKLATGLDSYCSRLSNSGKT
;
A
#
# COMPACT_ATOMS: atom_id res chain seq x y z
N MET A 1 -8.90 -28.64 -9.48
CA MET A 1 -8.81 -27.58 -8.45
C MET A 1 -8.86 -26.22 -9.13
N ARG A 2 -9.78 -25.32 -8.75
CA ARG A 2 -9.68 -23.91 -9.16
C ARG A 2 -8.44 -23.33 -8.47
N ALA A 3 -7.52 -22.74 -9.24
CA ALA A 3 -6.39 -22.01 -8.67
C ALA A 3 -6.91 -20.91 -7.73
N ALA A 4 -6.33 -20.78 -6.55
CA ALA A 4 -6.66 -19.69 -5.63
C ALA A 4 -6.46 -18.35 -6.35
N ARG A 5 -7.54 -17.59 -6.54
CA ARG A 5 -7.51 -16.30 -7.24
C ARG A 5 -7.36 -15.20 -6.21
N ALA A 6 -6.38 -14.32 -6.38
CA ALA A 6 -6.28 -13.13 -5.56
C ALA A 6 -7.52 -12.25 -5.77
N THR A 7 -8.10 -11.76 -4.68
CA THR A 7 -9.27 -10.88 -4.68
C THR A 7 -8.89 -9.49 -4.14
N SER A 8 -9.69 -8.49 -4.51
CA SER A 8 -9.55 -7.12 -3.99
C SER A 8 -9.65 -7.11 -2.44
N SER A 9 -10.65 -7.81 -1.89
CA SER A 9 -10.82 -7.99 -0.45
C SER A 9 -9.67 -8.73 0.22
N GLY A 10 -9.10 -9.77 -0.41
CA GLY A 10 -7.96 -10.50 0.12
C GLY A 10 -6.70 -9.64 0.22
N PHE A 11 -6.45 -8.76 -0.76
CA PHE A 11 -5.36 -7.79 -0.66
C PHE A 11 -5.58 -6.78 0.47
N LEU A 12 -6.82 -6.29 0.65
CA LEU A 12 -7.11 -5.33 1.71
C LEU A 12 -6.99 -5.95 3.12
N VAL A 13 -7.38 -7.21 3.30
CA VAL A 13 -7.16 -7.95 4.56
C VAL A 13 -5.67 -7.99 4.89
N ASN A 14 -4.84 -8.42 3.95
CA ASN A 14 -3.40 -8.45 4.16
C ASN A 14 -2.83 -7.04 4.40
N ALA A 15 -3.34 -6.02 3.71
CA ALA A 15 -2.92 -4.63 3.93
C ALA A 15 -3.12 -4.19 5.39
N LYS A 16 -4.24 -4.57 5.99
CA LYS A 16 -4.53 -4.28 7.41
C LYS A 16 -3.62 -5.04 8.37
N GLU A 17 -3.27 -6.29 8.05
CA GLU A 17 -2.32 -7.06 8.85
C GLU A 17 -0.92 -6.42 8.83
N PHE A 18 -0.46 -5.98 7.65
CA PHE A 18 0.81 -5.25 7.52
C PHE A 18 0.79 -3.91 8.25
N LEU A 19 -0.32 -3.17 8.18
CA LEU A 19 -0.50 -1.94 8.96
C LEU A 19 -0.39 -2.21 10.46
N ALA A 20 -1.15 -3.18 10.98
CA ALA A 20 -1.13 -3.53 12.39
C ALA A 20 0.27 -3.95 12.86
N ALA A 21 1.00 -4.72 12.05
CA ALA A 21 2.38 -5.07 12.34
C ALA A 21 3.30 -3.84 12.34
N GLY A 22 3.16 -2.92 11.39
CA GLY A 22 3.91 -1.67 11.34
C GLY A 22 3.69 -0.82 12.59
N GLU A 23 2.44 -0.62 12.99
CA GLU A 23 2.06 0.12 14.20
C GLU A 23 2.62 -0.52 15.48
N LEU A 24 2.61 -1.85 15.57
CA LEU A 24 3.18 -2.56 16.72
C LEU A 24 4.69 -2.34 16.88
N ILE A 25 5.41 -2.20 15.76
CA ILE A 25 6.84 -1.89 15.76
C ILE A 25 7.07 -0.42 16.11
N LEU A 26 6.31 0.51 15.51
CA LEU A 26 6.44 1.94 15.80
C LEU A 26 6.24 2.26 17.27
N ASN A 27 5.21 1.66 17.89
CA ASN A 27 4.92 1.84 19.30
C ASN A 27 6.00 1.30 20.25
N ARG A 28 6.98 0.53 19.74
CA ARG A 28 8.08 -0.06 20.53
C ARG A 28 9.46 0.42 20.10
N ALA A 29 9.55 1.22 19.04
CA ALA A 29 10.84 1.65 18.52
C ALA A 29 11.30 2.91 19.25
N ASP A 30 12.54 2.89 19.76
CA ASP A 30 13.17 4.06 20.38
C ASP A 30 13.74 5.07 19.34
N GLY A 31 13.47 4.84 18.05
CA GLY A 31 13.97 5.66 16.95
C GLY A 31 13.50 5.18 15.58
N VAL A 32 14.23 5.56 14.54
CA VAL A 32 13.91 5.19 13.16
C VAL A 32 13.90 3.67 12.98
N SER A 33 12.79 3.14 12.47
CA SER A 33 12.61 1.72 12.21
C SER A 33 12.37 1.46 10.72
N LEU A 34 13.41 1.05 9.99
CA LEU A 34 13.28 0.62 8.59
C LEU A 34 12.27 -0.53 8.42
N PRO A 35 12.20 -1.52 9.33
CA PRO A 35 11.13 -2.52 9.29
C PRO A 35 9.72 -1.91 9.35
N ALA A 36 9.50 -0.86 10.14
CA ALA A 36 8.20 -0.19 10.17
C ALA A 36 7.87 0.46 8.82
N TYR A 37 8.81 1.18 8.21
CA TYR A 37 8.63 1.74 6.87
C TYR A 37 8.35 0.67 5.81
N PHE A 38 9.02 -0.48 5.88
CA PHE A 38 8.73 -1.62 5.01
C PHE A 38 7.30 -2.11 5.18
N LEU A 39 6.85 -2.35 6.41
CA LEU A 39 5.51 -2.87 6.70
C LEU A 39 4.42 -1.87 6.26
N LEU A 40 4.61 -0.58 6.54
CA LEU A 40 3.70 0.46 6.05
C LEU A 40 3.69 0.53 4.52
N GLY A 41 4.86 0.46 3.87
CA GLY A 41 4.98 0.38 2.41
C GLY A 41 4.23 -0.82 1.82
N ARG A 42 4.32 -2.00 2.45
CA ARG A 42 3.55 -3.19 2.06
C ARG A 42 2.05 -2.97 2.19
N SER A 43 1.62 -2.33 3.27
CA SER A 43 0.21 -2.03 3.47
C SER A 43 -0.33 -1.04 2.41
N VAL A 44 0.42 0.02 2.09
CA VAL A 44 0.10 0.94 0.99
C VAL A 44 0.01 0.20 -0.35
N GLU A 45 1.02 -0.60 -0.68
CA GLU A 45 1.06 -1.37 -1.93
C GLU A 45 -0.18 -2.26 -2.08
N LEU A 46 -0.52 -3.01 -1.03
CA LEU A 46 -1.65 -3.93 -1.06
C LEU A 46 -3.00 -3.19 -1.10
N SER A 47 -3.12 -2.07 -0.40
CA SER A 47 -4.33 -1.23 -0.44
C SER A 47 -4.57 -0.68 -1.86
N LEU A 48 -3.53 -0.13 -2.50
CA LEU A 48 -3.64 0.38 -3.87
C LEU A 48 -3.92 -0.76 -4.86
N LYS A 49 -3.28 -1.91 -4.71
CA LYS A 49 -3.57 -3.09 -5.54
C LYS A 49 -4.98 -3.62 -5.33
N ALA A 50 -5.52 -3.57 -4.11
CA ALA A 50 -6.91 -3.94 -3.84
C ALA A 50 -7.87 -3.03 -4.62
N PHE A 51 -7.65 -1.72 -4.59
CA PHE A 51 -8.44 -0.74 -5.35
C PHE A 51 -8.38 -1.03 -6.87
N LEU A 52 -7.18 -1.13 -7.42
CA LEU A 52 -6.93 -1.30 -8.85
C LEU A 52 -7.45 -2.63 -9.39
N LEU A 53 -7.30 -3.72 -8.63
CA LEU A 53 -7.89 -5.01 -8.95
C LEU A 53 -9.42 -4.91 -9.04
N GLY A 54 -10.03 -4.15 -8.12
CA GLY A 54 -11.46 -3.86 -8.16
C GLY A 54 -11.89 -3.01 -9.37
N ARG A 55 -10.99 -2.16 -9.88
CA ARG A 55 -11.18 -1.39 -11.13
C ARG A 55 -10.89 -2.21 -12.38
N GLY A 56 -10.74 -3.53 -12.25
CA GLY A 56 -10.61 -4.46 -13.37
C GLY A 56 -9.17 -4.70 -13.85
N MET A 57 -8.15 -4.15 -13.18
CA MET A 57 -6.76 -4.53 -13.49
C MET A 57 -6.49 -5.98 -13.13
N ASN A 58 -5.68 -6.66 -13.93
CA ASN A 58 -5.37 -8.06 -13.69
C ASN A 58 -4.21 -8.23 -12.69
N VAL A 59 -4.22 -9.34 -11.95
CA VAL A 59 -3.22 -9.63 -10.90
C VAL A 59 -1.80 -9.73 -11.47
N THR A 60 -1.64 -10.28 -12.66
CA THR A 60 -0.32 -10.45 -13.31
C THR A 60 0.32 -9.09 -13.62
N GLU A 61 -0.48 -8.15 -14.11
CA GLU A 61 -0.08 -6.77 -14.36
C GLU A 61 0.30 -6.09 -13.05
N LEU A 62 -0.53 -6.18 -12.00
CA LEU A 62 -0.23 -5.62 -10.68
C LEU A 62 1.04 -6.20 -10.04
N LYS A 63 1.46 -7.41 -10.44
CA LYS A 63 2.72 -8.04 -10.01
C LYS A 63 3.91 -7.74 -10.92
N SER A 64 3.69 -7.09 -12.06
CA SER A 64 4.77 -6.72 -12.99
C SER A 64 5.76 -5.76 -12.34
N LYS A 65 6.97 -5.65 -12.91
CA LYS A 65 7.99 -4.70 -12.44
C LYS A 65 7.51 -3.25 -12.37
N LYS A 66 6.54 -2.87 -13.20
CA LYS A 66 5.98 -1.50 -13.20
C LYS A 66 5.24 -1.17 -11.90
N TYR A 67 4.54 -2.14 -11.31
CA TYR A 67 3.68 -1.93 -10.14
C TYR A 67 4.11 -2.73 -8.91
N GLY A 68 5.04 -3.68 -9.05
CA GLY A 68 5.63 -4.40 -7.94
C GLY A 68 6.59 -3.50 -7.17
N HIS A 69 6.30 -3.26 -5.89
CA HIS A 69 7.09 -2.39 -5.01
C HIS A 69 7.16 -0.90 -5.41
N ASN A 70 6.53 -0.47 -6.51
CA ASN A 70 6.53 0.93 -6.93
C ASN A 70 5.23 1.62 -6.49
N LEU A 71 5.25 2.22 -5.29
CA LEU A 71 4.09 2.90 -4.71
C LEU A 71 3.69 4.13 -5.53
N SER A 72 4.65 4.86 -6.10
CA SER A 72 4.35 6.03 -6.92
C SER A 72 3.54 5.62 -8.15
N SER A 73 3.99 4.60 -8.89
CA SER A 73 3.27 4.12 -10.08
C SER A 73 1.90 3.54 -9.76
N LEU A 74 1.76 2.86 -8.61
CA LEU A 74 0.46 2.38 -8.13
C LEU A 74 -0.48 3.53 -7.75
N LEU A 75 0.03 4.57 -7.10
CA LEU A 75 -0.75 5.72 -6.70
C LEU A 75 -1.21 6.53 -7.92
N ASP A 76 -0.31 6.79 -8.86
CA ASP A 76 -0.62 7.55 -10.07
C ASP A 76 -1.74 6.85 -10.87
N VAL A 77 -1.62 5.55 -11.13
CA VAL A 77 -2.68 4.80 -11.83
C VAL A 77 -3.96 4.65 -11.00
N ALA A 78 -3.89 4.67 -9.67
CA ALA A 78 -5.08 4.64 -8.82
C ALA A 78 -5.85 5.97 -8.90
N LEU A 79 -5.15 7.10 -8.85
CA LEU A 79 -5.74 8.43 -9.06
C LEU A 79 -6.36 8.54 -10.46
N GLU A 80 -5.66 8.10 -11.51
CA GLU A 80 -6.20 8.07 -12.88
C GLU A 80 -7.48 7.22 -13.00
N LYS A 81 -7.63 6.20 -12.15
CA LYS A 81 -8.81 5.31 -12.10
C LYS A 81 -9.86 5.75 -11.08
N GLY A 82 -9.77 6.97 -10.58
CA GLY A 82 -10.78 7.57 -9.71
C GLY A 82 -10.72 7.04 -8.28
N LEU A 83 -9.53 6.98 -7.69
CA LEU A 83 -9.35 6.66 -6.26
C LEU A 83 -10.09 7.67 -5.39
N GLU A 84 -10.07 8.95 -5.76
CA GLU A 84 -10.70 10.08 -5.08
C GLU A 84 -12.23 9.96 -4.95
N LEU A 85 -12.85 9.10 -5.76
CA LEU A 85 -14.28 8.76 -5.65
C LEU A 85 -14.59 7.87 -4.45
N GLU A 86 -13.59 7.10 -3.98
CA GLU A 86 -13.71 6.20 -2.85
C GLU A 86 -12.98 6.74 -1.61
N LEU A 87 -11.84 7.41 -1.82
CA LEU A 87 -10.97 7.92 -0.78
C LEU A 87 -10.17 9.12 -1.31
N LYS A 88 -10.37 10.30 -0.72
CA LYS A 88 -9.55 11.48 -1.04
C LYS A 88 -8.25 11.47 -0.27
N LEU A 89 -7.14 11.68 -0.96
CA LEU A 89 -5.82 11.90 -0.36
C LEU A 89 -5.46 13.38 -0.40
N GLU A 90 -4.85 13.87 0.67
CA GLU A 90 -4.32 15.23 0.74
C GLU A 90 -2.94 15.32 0.05
N ALA A 91 -2.49 16.54 -0.24
CA ALA A 91 -1.24 16.75 -0.98
C ALA A 91 0.00 16.23 -0.24
N ASP A 92 0.04 16.36 1.09
CA ASP A 92 1.10 15.83 1.94
C ASP A 92 1.09 14.29 1.95
N GLU A 93 -0.10 13.68 2.03
CA GLU A 93 -0.32 12.23 1.96
C GLU A 93 0.19 11.65 0.63
N ILE A 94 -0.10 12.31 -0.49
CA ILE A 94 0.44 11.93 -1.82
C ILE A 94 1.97 12.04 -1.82
N GLY A 95 2.51 13.15 -1.30
CA GLY A 95 3.94 13.41 -1.22
C GLY A 95 4.70 12.33 -0.45
N VAL A 96 4.18 11.91 0.72
CA VAL A 96 4.84 10.89 1.54
C VAL A 96 4.80 9.50 0.89
N ILE A 97 3.72 9.13 0.19
CA ILE A 97 3.68 7.85 -0.54
C ILE A 97 4.73 7.84 -1.65
N LYS A 98 4.86 8.95 -2.39
CA LYS A 98 5.87 9.09 -3.45
C LYS A 98 7.29 9.04 -2.89
N LEU A 99 7.55 9.71 -1.77
CA LEU A 99 8.86 9.66 -1.10
C LEU A 99 9.18 8.26 -0.57
N LEU A 100 8.22 7.61 0.10
CA LEU A 100 8.35 6.23 0.59
C LEU A 100 8.70 5.26 -0.54
N SER A 101 8.13 5.47 -1.73
CA SER A 101 8.36 4.63 -2.90
C SER A 101 9.83 4.54 -3.31
N TYR A 102 10.64 5.57 -3.05
CA TYR A 102 12.02 5.63 -3.52
C TYR A 102 12.87 4.48 -2.96
N ASP A 103 12.86 4.33 -1.63
CA ASP A 103 13.61 3.26 -0.97
C ASP A 103 12.85 1.92 -0.97
N TYR A 104 11.53 1.98 -0.97
CA TYR A 104 10.69 0.79 -0.96
C TYR A 104 10.78 -0.01 -2.27
N MET A 105 10.80 0.67 -3.42
CA MET A 105 10.92 0.04 -4.74
C MET A 105 12.23 -0.74 -4.90
N GLU A 106 13.32 -0.18 -4.37
CA GLU A 106 14.66 -0.77 -4.38
C GLU A 106 14.90 -1.75 -3.22
N LYS A 107 13.86 -2.05 -2.41
CA LYS A 107 13.91 -2.95 -1.25
C LYS A 107 14.98 -2.57 -0.22
N ARG A 108 15.33 -1.28 -0.13
CA ARG A 108 16.41 -0.79 0.75
C ARG A 108 16.06 -0.90 2.23
N PHE A 109 14.79 -1.09 2.57
CA PHE A 109 14.36 -1.37 3.94
C PHE A 109 14.59 -2.83 4.38
N GLU A 110 14.76 -3.75 3.42
CA GLU A 110 14.98 -5.18 3.68
C GLU A 110 16.47 -5.49 3.80
N TYR A 111 17.32 -4.77 3.06
CA TYR A 111 18.76 -4.95 3.03
C TYR A 111 19.46 -3.72 3.58
N ARG A 112 20.30 -3.91 4.61
CA ARG A 112 21.08 -2.83 5.20
C ARG A 112 22.24 -2.48 4.28
N ASP A 113 22.18 -1.28 3.68
CA ASP A 113 23.29 -0.73 2.92
C ASP A 113 24.15 0.16 3.83
N SER A 114 25.36 -0.30 4.19
CA SER A 114 26.24 0.42 5.10
C SER A 114 26.85 1.64 4.41
N GLY A 115 26.22 2.81 4.58
CA GLY A 115 26.70 4.09 4.06
C GLY A 115 25.69 4.85 3.20
N GLY A 116 24.52 4.26 2.91
CA GLY A 116 23.47 4.91 2.14
C GLY A 116 22.60 5.86 2.96
N THR A 117 22.23 7.00 2.37
CA THR A 117 21.16 7.86 2.89
C THR A 117 19.80 7.29 2.51
N TYR A 118 18.86 7.28 3.46
CA TYR A 118 17.46 6.92 3.26
C TYR A 118 16.60 8.17 3.12
N TYR A 119 15.67 8.14 2.18
CA TYR A 119 14.66 9.17 1.94
C TYR A 119 13.40 8.84 2.73
N LEU A 120 13.50 8.98 4.05
CA LEU A 120 12.42 8.61 4.96
C LEU A 120 11.38 9.73 5.05
N PRO A 121 10.11 9.49 4.67
CA PRO A 121 9.04 10.45 4.93
C PRO A 121 8.76 10.55 6.43
N LEU A 122 8.07 11.62 6.83
CA LEU A 122 7.56 11.78 8.20
C LEU A 122 6.72 10.56 8.59
N ILE A 123 7.13 9.87 9.66
CA ILE A 123 6.56 8.58 10.01
C ILE A 123 5.08 8.69 10.40
N ASP A 124 4.69 9.73 11.15
CA ASP A 124 3.31 9.95 11.57
C ASP A 124 2.35 10.15 10.38
N VAL A 125 2.80 10.89 9.35
CA VAL A 125 2.03 11.08 8.12
C VAL A 125 1.97 9.79 7.32
N THR A 126 3.06 9.03 7.30
CA THR A 126 3.15 7.71 6.65
C THR A 126 2.19 6.72 7.29
N GLU A 127 2.17 6.62 8.62
CA GLU A 127 1.23 5.76 9.34
C GLU A 127 -0.22 6.20 9.09
N ARG A 128 -0.50 7.50 9.20
CA ARG A 128 -1.84 8.06 8.97
C ARG A 128 -2.37 7.72 7.57
N VAL A 129 -1.59 7.98 6.52
CA VAL A 129 -2.03 7.70 5.14
C VAL A 129 -2.18 6.19 4.90
N THR A 130 -1.31 5.37 5.48
CA THR A 130 -1.40 3.91 5.39
C THR A 130 -2.69 3.41 6.03
N ARG A 131 -3.02 3.90 7.23
CA ARG A 131 -4.28 3.60 7.93
C ARG A 131 -5.49 4.04 7.11
N LYS A 132 -5.44 5.26 6.55
CA LYS A 132 -6.49 5.83 5.71
C LYS A 132 -6.76 4.97 4.48
N LEU A 133 -5.72 4.52 3.77
CA LEU A 133 -5.86 3.61 2.62
C LEU A 133 -6.39 2.22 3.02
N ALA A 134 -5.82 1.62 4.06
CA ALA A 134 -6.16 0.25 4.46
C ALA A 134 -7.58 0.11 5.03
N THR A 135 -8.16 1.19 5.56
CA THR A 135 -9.51 1.19 6.15
C THR A 135 -10.55 1.86 5.24
N GLY A 136 -10.20 2.95 4.56
CA GLY A 136 -11.16 3.69 3.74
C GLY A 136 -11.60 2.97 2.46
N LEU A 137 -10.89 1.92 2.04
CA LEU A 137 -11.27 1.09 0.89
C LEU A 137 -12.20 -0.09 1.24
N ASP A 138 -12.61 -0.25 2.50
CA ASP A 138 -13.44 -1.38 2.95
C ASP A 138 -14.78 -1.47 2.22
N SER A 139 -15.51 -0.35 2.20
CA SER A 139 -16.82 -0.26 1.57
C SER A 139 -16.71 -0.61 0.07
N TYR A 140 -15.68 -0.11 -0.59
CA TYR A 140 -15.42 -0.39 -2.00
C TYR A 140 -15.16 -1.89 -2.27
N CYS A 141 -14.21 -2.49 -1.54
CA CYS A 141 -13.84 -3.89 -1.73
C CYS A 141 -14.98 -4.86 -1.35
N SER A 142 -15.81 -4.47 -0.37
CA SER A 142 -16.96 -5.26 0.06
C SER A 142 -18.07 -5.28 -1.00
N ARG A 143 -18.38 -4.14 -1.64
CA ARG A 143 -19.38 -4.07 -2.72
C ARG A 143 -19.04 -5.01 -3.87
N LEU A 144 -17.78 -5.05 -4.29
CA LEU A 144 -17.32 -5.90 -5.39
C LEU A 144 -17.45 -7.40 -5.10
N SER A 145 -17.30 -7.80 -3.83
CA SER A 145 -17.46 -9.19 -3.41
C SER A 145 -18.92 -9.66 -3.49
N ASN A 146 -19.87 -8.73 -3.42
CA ASN A 146 -21.30 -9.00 -3.49
C ASN A 146 -21.84 -8.94 -4.94
N SER A 147 -21.27 -8.11 -5.80
CA SER A 147 -21.66 -7.99 -7.22
C SER A 147 -21.35 -9.23 -8.08
N GLY A 148 -20.50 -10.14 -7.60
CA GLY A 148 -20.19 -11.40 -8.29
C GLY A 148 -21.15 -12.56 -7.98
N LYS A 149 -22.27 -12.30 -7.28
CA LYS A 149 -23.26 -13.32 -6.85
C LYS A 149 -24.63 -13.23 -7.55
N THR A 150 -24.79 -12.33 -8.53
CA THR A 150 -25.97 -12.24 -9.42
C THR A 150 -25.65 -12.82 -10.78
#